data_AF-A0A7V9S2Z1-F1
#
_entry.id   AF-A0A7V9S2Z1-F1
#
_cell.length_a   1.000
_cell.length_b   1.000
_cell.length_c   1.000
_cell.angle_alpha   90.00
_cell.angle_beta   90.00
_cell.angle_gamma   90.00
#
_symmetry.space_group_name_H-M   'P 1'
#
loop_
_entity.id
_entity.type
_entity.pdbx_description
1 polymer ?
#
loop_
_entity_poly.entity_id
_entity_poly.type
_entity_poly.pdbx_seq_one_letter_code
_entity_poly.pdbx_strand_id
1 'polypeptide(L)'
;MDKSLALWRRALAEALAAFALVFAGCGAVVADTRSDGGLGAVGVALTFGLVIMAMVYATGHLSGAHINPAVTLAFAFTRQFPSRDVVAYVAAQLAGASLAGLLLLAAWPERPADLGATVPTVGLAPALAYEVVLTAILMFVIMSVATDTRAVGAGAAIAIGGTVALDALLGGAVTGASMNPARSFGPALASGQWQDWWVYLAGPVIGAVLGALAYQLVRGPAPSSGEGLPGRGAREPRRSIAT
;
A
#
# COMPACT_ATOMS: atom_id res chain seq x y z
N MET A 1 7.19 4.71 12.16
CA MET A 1 6.41 5.96 12.29
C MET A 1 6.82 6.70 13.54
N ASP A 2 7.26 7.95 13.38
CA ASP A 2 7.52 8.86 14.48
C ASP A 2 6.19 9.36 15.08
N LYS A 3 5.87 8.89 16.29
CA LYS A 3 4.65 9.25 17.00
C LYS A 3 4.69 10.67 17.56
N SER A 4 5.84 11.35 17.56
CA SER A 4 5.96 12.73 18.02
C SER A 4 5.50 13.75 16.96
N LEU A 5 5.41 13.35 15.70
CA LEU A 5 4.94 14.22 14.62
C LEU A 5 3.44 14.51 14.75
N ALA A 6 3.09 15.78 14.55
CA ALA A 6 1.71 16.22 14.48
C ALA A 6 0.95 15.51 13.34
N LEU A 7 -0.34 15.22 13.57
CA LEU A 7 -1.20 14.48 12.64
C LEU A 7 -1.19 15.09 11.23
N TRP A 8 -1.22 16.42 11.11
CA TRP A 8 -1.24 17.09 9.80
C TRP A 8 0.05 16.82 8.98
N ARG A 9 1.21 16.68 9.62
CA ARG A 9 2.48 16.36 8.94
C ARG A 9 2.46 14.94 8.42
N ARG A 10 1.97 14.01 9.23
CA ARG A 10 1.78 12.60 8.85
C ARG A 10 0.77 12.48 7.70
N ALA A 11 -0.35 13.18 7.78
CA ALA A 11 -1.35 13.22 6.72
C ALA A 11 -0.79 13.84 5.42
N LEU A 12 0.02 14.90 5.50
CA LEU A 12 0.68 15.47 4.33
C LEU A 12 1.63 14.46 3.66
N ALA A 13 2.39 13.68 4.44
CA ALA A 13 3.24 12.62 3.89
C ALA A 13 2.40 11.55 3.16
N GLU A 14 1.23 11.17 3.69
CA GLU A 14 0.29 10.27 3.03
C GLU A 14 -0.26 10.84 1.72
N ALA A 15 -0.60 12.15 1.70
CA ALA A 15 -1.05 12.82 0.48
C ALA A 15 0.03 12.83 -0.61
N LEU A 16 1.27 13.18 -0.26
CA LEU A 16 2.39 13.22 -1.21
C LEU A 16 2.71 11.83 -1.75
N ALA A 17 2.67 10.81 -0.90
CA ALA A 17 2.91 9.43 -1.32
C ALA A 17 1.77 8.87 -2.19
N ALA A 18 0.50 9.19 -1.88
CA ALA A 18 -0.65 8.80 -2.70
C ALA A 18 -0.66 9.54 -4.04
N PHE A 19 -0.25 10.82 -4.06
CA PHE A 19 0.00 11.56 -5.28
C PHE A 19 1.06 10.86 -6.13
N ALA A 20 2.22 10.52 -5.56
CA ALA A 20 3.30 9.86 -6.27
C ALA A 20 2.86 8.50 -6.86
N LEU A 21 2.12 7.70 -6.08
CA LEU A 21 1.54 6.44 -6.53
C LEU A 21 0.68 6.63 -7.79
N VAL A 22 -0.30 7.52 -7.74
CA VAL A 22 -1.22 7.72 -8.86
C VAL A 22 -0.50 8.36 -10.04
N PHE A 23 0.33 9.37 -9.80
CA PHE A 23 1.06 10.06 -10.86
C PHE A 23 2.00 9.11 -11.62
N ALA A 24 2.81 8.32 -10.91
CA ALA A 24 3.74 7.39 -11.55
C ALA A 24 3.02 6.18 -12.15
N GLY A 25 2.15 5.52 -11.38
CA GLY A 25 1.49 4.29 -11.81
C GLY A 25 0.47 4.52 -12.91
N CYS A 26 -0.48 5.45 -12.72
CA CYS A 26 -1.46 5.77 -13.76
C CYS A 26 -0.80 6.52 -14.93
N GLY A 27 0.22 7.34 -14.66
CA GLY A 27 1.04 7.94 -15.72
C GLY A 27 1.77 6.89 -16.58
N ALA A 28 2.21 5.77 -16.00
CA ALA A 28 2.78 4.67 -16.78
C ALA A 28 1.75 4.00 -17.69
N VAL A 29 0.48 3.85 -17.26
CA VAL A 29 -0.61 3.37 -18.13
C VAL A 29 -0.84 4.32 -19.30
N VAL A 30 -0.85 5.64 -19.02
CA VAL A 30 -0.96 6.67 -20.07
C VAL A 30 0.23 6.62 -21.03
N ALA A 31 1.45 6.48 -20.52
CA ALA A 31 2.67 6.40 -21.31
C ALA A 31 2.72 5.13 -22.17
N ASP A 32 2.24 4.01 -21.65
CA ASP A 32 2.16 2.74 -22.38
C ASP A 32 1.19 2.85 -23.56
N THR A 33 0.00 3.40 -23.30
CA THR A 33 -1.01 3.68 -24.33
C THR A 33 -0.48 4.62 -25.43
N ARG A 34 0.41 5.56 -25.09
CA ARG A 34 1.02 6.51 -26.04
C ARG A 34 2.18 5.95 -26.85
N SER A 35 2.82 4.92 -26.33
CA SER A 35 3.97 4.28 -26.97
C SER A 35 3.58 2.99 -27.69
N ASP A 36 2.28 2.83 -28.00
CA ASP A 36 1.71 1.63 -28.61
C ASP A 36 2.13 0.33 -27.89
N GLY A 37 2.14 0.37 -26.54
CA GLY A 37 2.54 -0.76 -25.70
C GLY A 37 4.04 -0.84 -25.40
N GLY A 38 4.78 0.26 -25.55
CA GLY A 38 6.24 0.29 -25.39
C GLY A 38 6.74 -0.01 -23.98
N LEU A 39 5.95 0.23 -22.93
CA LEU A 39 6.28 -0.25 -21.56
C LEU A 39 5.79 -1.69 -21.35
N GLY A 40 4.64 -2.01 -21.92
CA GLY A 40 3.90 -3.25 -21.71
C GLY A 40 3.45 -3.44 -20.26
N ALA A 41 2.72 -4.53 -20.04
CA ALA A 41 2.20 -4.90 -18.72
C ALA A 41 3.32 -5.01 -17.65
N VAL A 42 4.52 -5.46 -18.05
CA VAL A 42 5.67 -5.59 -17.14
C VAL A 42 6.18 -4.22 -16.70
N GLY A 43 6.39 -3.28 -17.63
CA GLY A 43 6.86 -1.93 -17.29
C GLY A 43 5.86 -1.16 -16.43
N VAL A 44 4.56 -1.29 -16.71
CA VAL A 44 3.49 -0.69 -15.90
C VAL A 44 3.49 -1.27 -14.49
N ALA A 45 3.50 -2.61 -14.35
CA ALA A 45 3.49 -3.27 -13.05
C ALA A 45 4.72 -2.93 -12.20
N LEU A 46 5.91 -2.94 -12.81
CA LEU A 46 7.14 -2.52 -12.14
C LEU A 46 7.06 -1.06 -11.68
N THR A 47 6.48 -0.16 -12.48
CA THR A 47 6.34 1.24 -12.09
C THR A 47 5.50 1.41 -10.82
N PHE A 48 4.35 0.71 -10.72
CA PHE A 48 3.52 0.70 -9.52
C PHE A 48 4.27 0.17 -8.28
N GLY A 49 5.02 -0.93 -8.43
CA GLY A 49 5.79 -1.48 -7.31
C GLY A 49 6.97 -0.60 -6.89
N LEU A 50 7.71 -0.05 -7.86
CA LEU A 50 8.87 0.81 -7.60
C LEU A 50 8.48 2.12 -6.92
N VAL A 51 7.37 2.75 -7.33
CA VAL A 51 6.91 3.98 -6.66
C VAL A 51 6.46 3.71 -5.22
N ILE A 52 5.79 2.58 -4.96
CA ILE A 52 5.44 2.17 -3.59
C ILE A 52 6.71 1.92 -2.77
N MET A 53 7.67 1.16 -3.30
CA MET A 53 8.95 0.94 -2.62
C MET A 53 9.63 2.26 -2.27
N ALA A 54 9.75 3.18 -3.23
CA ALA A 54 10.37 4.48 -3.02
C ALA A 54 9.63 5.30 -1.94
N MET A 55 8.29 5.34 -1.99
CA MET A 55 7.50 6.11 -1.04
C MET A 55 7.48 5.50 0.36
N VAL A 56 7.51 4.17 0.50
CA VAL A 56 7.65 3.51 1.80
C VAL A 56 9.02 3.82 2.41
N TYR A 57 10.10 3.81 1.63
CA TYR A 57 11.41 4.25 2.11
C TYR A 57 11.41 5.72 2.54
N ALA A 58 10.84 6.59 1.71
CA ALA A 58 10.85 8.04 1.94
C ALA A 58 9.94 8.48 3.08
N THR A 59 8.78 7.85 3.27
CA THR A 59 7.71 8.34 4.16
C THR A 59 7.30 7.36 5.26
N GLY A 60 7.83 6.13 5.29
CA GLY A 60 7.46 5.11 6.28
C GLY A 60 7.83 5.49 7.72
N HIS A 61 8.98 6.12 7.91
CA HIS A 61 9.35 6.71 9.21
C HIS A 61 8.47 7.93 9.56
N LEU A 62 8.00 8.64 8.52
CA LEU A 62 7.01 9.71 8.45
C LEU A 62 5.67 9.39 9.12
N SER A 63 4.86 8.72 8.32
CA SER A 63 3.44 8.46 8.56
C SER A 63 3.13 6.98 8.80
N GLY A 64 4.10 6.09 8.60
CA GLY A 64 3.87 4.66 8.43
C GLY A 64 3.67 4.24 6.98
N ALA A 65 3.58 5.21 6.04
CA ALA A 65 3.41 4.98 4.60
C ALA A 65 2.28 3.99 4.29
N HIS A 66 1.06 4.28 4.77
CA HIS A 66 -0.09 3.44 4.44
C HIS A 66 -0.44 3.57 2.96
N ILE A 67 -0.49 4.80 2.45
CA ILE A 67 -0.69 5.18 1.04
C ILE A 67 -1.99 4.61 0.44
N ASN A 68 -2.86 4.05 1.28
CA ASN A 68 -3.96 3.21 0.89
C ASN A 68 -5.05 3.24 1.98
N PRO A 69 -6.29 3.64 1.64
CA PRO A 69 -7.41 3.63 2.57
C PRO A 69 -7.70 2.24 3.16
N ALA A 70 -7.60 1.17 2.36
CA ALA A 70 -7.85 -0.20 2.82
C ALA A 70 -6.79 -0.65 3.84
N VAL A 71 -5.51 -0.33 3.61
CA VAL A 71 -4.41 -0.60 4.56
C VAL A 71 -4.62 0.18 5.85
N THR A 72 -4.99 1.47 5.74
CA THR A 72 -5.25 2.33 6.91
C THR A 72 -6.38 1.76 7.77
N LEU A 73 -7.47 1.32 7.14
CA LEU A 73 -8.60 0.69 7.81
C LEU A 73 -8.21 -0.65 8.45
N ALA A 74 -7.43 -1.50 7.75
CA ALA A 74 -6.98 -2.77 8.28
C ALA A 74 -6.05 -2.60 9.50
N PHE A 75 -5.13 -1.63 9.48
CA PHE A 75 -4.33 -1.30 10.65
C PHE A 75 -5.16 -0.78 11.81
N ALA A 76 -6.17 0.05 11.55
CA ALA A 76 -7.08 0.51 12.59
C ALA A 76 -7.92 -0.63 13.18
N PHE A 77 -8.44 -1.51 12.33
CA PHE A 77 -9.22 -2.69 12.72
C PHE A 77 -8.40 -3.65 13.59
N THR A 78 -7.13 -3.85 13.24
CA THR A 78 -6.19 -4.69 14.01
C THR A 78 -5.50 -3.97 15.17
N ARG A 79 -5.94 -2.74 15.49
CA ARG A 79 -5.42 -1.88 16.58
C ARG A 79 -3.94 -1.50 16.47
N GLN A 80 -3.38 -1.59 15.26
CA GLN A 80 -2.03 -1.13 14.95
C GLN A 80 -1.96 0.36 14.62
N PHE A 81 -3.12 1.00 14.38
CA PHE A 81 -3.24 2.42 14.09
C PHE A 81 -4.40 3.07 14.86
N PRO A 82 -4.25 4.30 15.41
CA PRO A 82 -5.32 4.96 16.15
C PRO A 82 -6.54 5.25 15.26
N SER A 83 -7.71 4.72 15.63
CA SER A 83 -8.94 4.88 14.83
C SER A 83 -9.33 6.35 14.59
N ARG A 84 -8.99 7.25 15.52
CA ARG A 84 -9.26 8.69 15.39
C ARG A 84 -8.45 9.37 14.27
N ASP A 85 -7.32 8.80 13.88
CA ASP A 85 -6.43 9.37 12.86
C ASP A 85 -6.81 8.89 11.44
N VAL A 86 -7.67 7.87 11.33
CA VAL A 86 -8.04 7.20 10.07
C VAL A 86 -8.63 8.17 9.06
N VAL A 87 -9.59 9.00 9.48
CA VAL A 87 -10.27 9.94 8.57
C VAL A 87 -9.28 10.92 7.95
N ALA A 88 -8.32 11.42 8.74
CA ALA A 88 -7.31 12.35 8.24
C ALA A 88 -6.38 11.67 7.20
N TYR A 89 -5.99 10.42 7.43
CA TYR A 89 -5.18 9.66 6.48
C TYR A 89 -5.93 9.36 5.19
N VAL A 90 -7.17 8.84 5.28
CA VAL A 90 -7.99 8.53 4.11
C VAL A 90 -8.27 9.79 3.29
N ALA A 91 -8.65 10.89 3.93
CA ALA A 91 -8.88 12.16 3.25
C ALA A 91 -7.62 12.66 2.54
N ALA A 92 -6.45 12.58 3.19
CA ALA A 92 -5.18 12.97 2.59
C ALA A 92 -4.78 12.09 1.40
N GLN A 93 -4.95 10.77 1.51
CA GLN A 93 -4.68 9.82 0.43
C GLN A 93 -5.57 10.10 -0.79
N LEU A 94 -6.88 10.31 -0.57
CA LEU A 94 -7.82 10.66 -1.62
C LEU A 94 -7.49 12.02 -2.25
N ALA A 95 -7.11 13.02 -1.46
CA ALA A 95 -6.71 14.34 -1.96
C ALA A 95 -5.45 14.27 -2.83
N GLY A 96 -4.42 13.55 -2.37
CA GLY A 96 -3.20 13.33 -3.13
C GLY A 96 -3.45 12.59 -4.45
N ALA A 97 -4.22 11.50 -4.39
CA ALA A 97 -4.63 10.75 -5.57
C ALA A 97 -5.42 11.60 -6.57
N SER A 98 -6.34 12.43 -6.08
CA SER A 98 -7.15 13.35 -6.90
C SER A 98 -6.27 14.37 -7.61
N LEU A 99 -5.33 15.00 -6.88
CA LEU A 99 -4.41 15.98 -7.46
C LEU A 99 -3.56 15.36 -8.57
N ALA A 100 -3.08 14.13 -8.38
CA ALA A 100 -2.34 13.40 -9.42
C ALA A 100 -3.22 13.10 -10.64
N GLY A 101 -4.44 12.59 -10.44
CA GLY A 101 -5.38 12.33 -11.53
C GLY A 101 -5.71 13.60 -12.34
N LEU A 102 -5.99 14.71 -11.65
CA LEU A 102 -6.25 16.00 -12.30
C LEU A 102 -5.04 16.56 -13.04
N LEU A 103 -3.82 16.36 -12.51
CA LEU A 103 -2.59 16.74 -13.20
C LEU A 103 -2.37 15.90 -14.48
N LEU A 104 -2.65 14.60 -14.42
CA LEU A 104 -2.60 13.72 -15.61
C LEU A 104 -3.65 14.15 -16.65
N LEU A 105 -4.87 14.51 -16.23
CA LEU A 105 -5.89 15.07 -17.12
C LEU A 105 -5.43 16.38 -17.76
N ALA A 106 -4.86 17.30 -16.97
CA ALA A 106 -4.36 18.58 -17.48
C ALA A 106 -3.23 18.39 -18.50
N ALA A 107 -2.36 17.39 -18.30
CA ALA A 107 -1.33 17.04 -19.26
C ALA A 107 -1.88 16.36 -20.52
N TRP A 108 -3.02 15.67 -20.41
CA TRP A 108 -3.62 14.89 -21.50
C TRP A 108 -5.15 15.01 -21.59
N PRO A 109 -5.67 16.21 -21.92
CA PRO A 109 -7.11 16.47 -21.88
C PRO A 109 -7.92 15.73 -22.94
N GLU A 110 -7.29 15.34 -24.06
CA GLU A 110 -7.96 14.73 -25.22
C GLU A 110 -8.38 13.26 -25.01
N ARG A 111 -7.85 12.59 -23.98
CA ARG A 111 -8.13 11.16 -23.72
C ARG A 111 -8.39 10.89 -22.24
N PRO A 112 -9.46 11.45 -21.66
CA PRO A 112 -9.76 11.29 -20.23
C PRO A 112 -9.96 9.83 -19.83
N ALA A 113 -10.49 8.98 -20.72
CA ALA A 113 -10.70 7.56 -20.45
C ALA A 113 -9.40 6.76 -20.23
N ASP A 114 -8.27 7.25 -20.77
CA ASP A 114 -6.98 6.52 -20.75
C ASP A 114 -6.11 6.89 -19.53
N LEU A 115 -6.65 7.64 -18.55
CA LEU A 115 -5.90 8.14 -17.40
C LEU A 115 -5.59 7.09 -16.32
N GLY A 116 -5.63 5.80 -16.66
CA GLY A 116 -5.32 4.70 -15.74
C GLY A 116 -6.44 4.38 -14.74
N ALA A 117 -7.69 4.74 -15.05
CA ALA A 117 -8.85 4.31 -14.30
C ALA A 117 -8.96 2.77 -14.34
N THR A 118 -9.30 2.16 -13.21
CA THR A 118 -9.45 0.70 -13.12
C THR A 118 -10.84 0.31 -13.58
N VAL A 119 -10.93 -0.58 -14.57
CA VAL A 119 -12.19 -1.11 -15.11
C VAL A 119 -12.06 -2.64 -15.21
N PRO A 120 -13.01 -3.42 -14.67
CA PRO A 120 -12.96 -4.87 -14.80
C PRO A 120 -13.10 -5.32 -16.27
N THR A 121 -12.30 -6.30 -16.68
CA THR A 121 -12.42 -6.95 -17.99
C THR A 121 -13.21 -8.27 -17.91
N VAL A 122 -13.56 -8.68 -16.70
CA VAL A 122 -14.34 -9.88 -16.37
C VAL A 122 -15.60 -9.49 -15.60
N GLY A 123 -16.50 -10.45 -15.36
CA GLY A 123 -17.70 -10.23 -14.56
C GLY A 123 -17.41 -9.71 -13.14
N LEU A 124 -18.39 -9.06 -12.51
CA LEU A 124 -18.21 -8.39 -11.22
C LEU A 124 -17.78 -9.34 -10.08
N ALA A 125 -18.32 -10.55 -10.04
CA ALA A 125 -17.96 -11.54 -9.03
C ALA A 125 -16.49 -11.97 -9.10
N PRO A 126 -15.95 -12.42 -10.27
CA PRO A 126 -14.53 -12.72 -10.37
C PRO A 126 -13.64 -11.48 -10.21
N ALA A 127 -14.07 -10.29 -10.65
CA ALA A 127 -13.32 -9.05 -10.42
C ALA A 127 -13.18 -8.73 -8.93
N LEU A 128 -14.29 -8.82 -8.18
CA LEU A 128 -14.28 -8.62 -6.73
C LEU A 128 -13.39 -9.66 -6.03
N ALA A 129 -13.49 -10.93 -6.41
CA ALA A 129 -12.64 -11.98 -5.86
C ALA A 129 -11.16 -11.71 -6.12
N TYR A 130 -10.82 -11.24 -7.33
CA TYR A 130 -9.45 -10.85 -7.69
C TYR A 130 -8.92 -9.73 -6.78
N GLU A 131 -9.66 -8.62 -6.65
CA GLU A 131 -9.25 -7.50 -5.80
C GLU A 131 -9.15 -7.88 -4.32
N VAL A 132 -10.02 -8.78 -3.82
CA VAL A 132 -9.90 -9.34 -2.46
C VAL A 132 -8.59 -10.10 -2.30
N VAL A 133 -8.26 -10.99 -3.23
CA VAL A 133 -7.07 -11.84 -3.15
C VAL A 133 -5.79 -11.02 -3.25
N LEU A 134 -5.68 -10.14 -4.25
CA LEU A 134 -4.50 -9.27 -4.41
C LEU A 134 -4.28 -8.43 -3.15
N THR A 135 -5.33 -7.78 -2.65
CA THR A 135 -5.19 -6.93 -1.47
C THR A 135 -4.90 -7.74 -0.20
N ALA A 136 -5.39 -8.98 -0.09
CA ALA A 136 -5.05 -9.87 1.01
C ALA A 136 -3.56 -10.25 0.99
N ILE A 137 -2.99 -10.54 -0.19
CA ILE A 137 -1.56 -10.83 -0.36
C ILE A 137 -0.74 -9.60 0.06
N LEU A 138 -1.07 -8.42 -0.49
CA LEU A 138 -0.43 -7.15 -0.12
C LEU A 138 -0.49 -6.90 1.39
N MET A 139 -1.68 -7.00 2.00
CA MET A 139 -1.83 -6.68 3.41
C MET A 139 -1.19 -7.72 4.33
N PHE A 140 -1.15 -8.99 3.93
CA PHE A 140 -0.40 -10.02 4.66
C PHE A 140 1.10 -9.66 4.73
N VAL A 141 1.69 -9.26 3.60
CA VAL A 141 3.09 -8.82 3.53
C VAL A 141 3.30 -7.56 4.36
N ILE A 142 2.41 -6.56 4.24
CA ILE A 142 2.46 -5.33 5.05
C ILE A 142 2.45 -5.66 6.54
N MET A 143 1.52 -6.50 7.01
CA MET A 143 1.46 -6.87 8.43
C MET A 143 2.73 -7.58 8.89
N SER A 144 3.29 -8.45 8.04
CA SER A 144 4.54 -9.15 8.30
C SER A 144 5.68 -8.19 8.56
N VAL A 145 5.91 -7.25 7.65
CA VAL A 145 7.08 -6.36 7.74
C VAL A 145 6.85 -5.16 8.66
N ALA A 146 5.60 -4.75 8.91
CA ALA A 146 5.28 -3.58 9.72
C ALA A 146 5.08 -3.90 11.21
N THR A 147 4.70 -5.15 11.56
CA THR A 147 4.27 -5.48 12.93
C THR A 147 5.09 -6.57 13.62
N ASP A 148 6.01 -7.25 12.92
CA ASP A 148 6.87 -8.28 13.50
C ASP A 148 8.33 -7.83 13.50
N THR A 149 8.92 -7.72 14.69
CA THR A 149 10.32 -7.32 14.87
C THR A 149 11.33 -8.34 14.35
N ARG A 150 10.89 -9.57 14.05
CA ARG A 150 11.70 -10.60 13.38
C ARG A 150 11.78 -10.36 11.87
N ALA A 151 10.86 -9.58 11.31
CA ALA A 151 10.81 -9.31 9.89
C ALA A 151 11.86 -8.28 9.45
N VAL A 152 12.08 -8.23 8.14
CA VAL A 152 13.09 -7.44 7.43
C VAL A 152 12.98 -5.93 7.72
N GLY A 153 13.70 -5.44 8.73
CA GLY A 153 13.69 -4.03 9.15
C GLY A 153 13.79 -3.03 7.99
N ALA A 154 14.99 -2.87 7.40
CA ALA A 154 15.18 -1.99 6.24
C ALA A 154 14.67 -2.58 4.91
N GLY A 155 14.29 -3.86 4.87
CA GLY A 155 13.78 -4.53 3.66
C GLY A 155 12.27 -4.41 3.46
N ALA A 156 11.53 -3.83 4.42
CA ALA A 156 10.07 -3.71 4.36
C ALA A 156 9.57 -3.04 3.07
N ALA A 157 10.23 -1.97 2.63
CA ALA A 157 9.84 -1.26 1.41
C ALA A 157 10.01 -2.12 0.13
N ILE A 158 11.06 -2.94 0.06
CA ILE A 158 11.29 -3.87 -1.07
C ILE A 158 10.19 -4.93 -1.08
N ALA A 159 9.86 -5.51 0.09
CA ALA A 159 8.81 -6.51 0.19
C ALA A 159 7.46 -5.95 -0.25
N ILE A 160 7.05 -4.78 0.28
CA ILE A 160 5.76 -4.17 -0.03
C ILE A 160 5.70 -3.75 -1.52
N GLY A 161 6.70 -3.05 -2.03
CA GLY A 161 6.73 -2.63 -3.43
C GLY A 161 6.83 -3.80 -4.40
N GLY A 162 7.61 -4.83 -4.07
CA GLY A 162 7.70 -6.08 -4.84
C GLY A 162 6.37 -6.81 -4.90
N THR A 163 5.60 -6.85 -3.80
CA THR A 163 4.25 -7.41 -3.79
C THR A 163 3.30 -6.61 -4.68
N VAL A 164 3.33 -5.28 -4.63
CA VAL A 164 2.51 -4.45 -5.54
C VAL A 164 2.86 -4.71 -7.02
N ALA A 165 4.15 -4.84 -7.36
CA ALA A 165 4.55 -5.18 -8.72
C ALA A 165 4.05 -6.58 -9.13
N LEU A 166 4.19 -7.57 -8.26
CA LEU A 166 3.72 -8.94 -8.50
C LEU A 166 2.20 -8.97 -8.72
N ASP A 167 1.45 -8.32 -7.84
CA ASP A 167 -0.02 -8.28 -7.92
C ASP A 167 -0.48 -7.52 -9.17
N ALA A 168 0.24 -6.47 -9.58
CA ALA A 168 -0.01 -5.75 -10.83
C ALA A 168 0.30 -6.59 -12.08
N LEU A 169 1.34 -7.42 -12.07
CA LEU A 169 1.63 -8.37 -13.14
C LEU A 169 0.51 -9.40 -13.32
N LEU A 170 -0.11 -9.84 -12.21
CA LEU A 170 -1.16 -10.84 -12.22
C LEU A 170 -2.53 -10.25 -12.54
N GLY A 171 -2.93 -9.18 -11.86
CA GLY A 171 -4.26 -8.60 -11.93
C GLY A 171 -4.44 -7.46 -12.91
N GLY A 172 -3.35 -6.93 -13.47
CA GLY A 172 -3.40 -5.74 -14.35
C GLY A 172 -4.37 -5.93 -15.51
N ALA A 173 -4.32 -7.07 -16.19
CA ALA A 173 -5.20 -7.37 -17.32
C ALA A 173 -6.64 -7.76 -16.94
N VAL A 174 -6.89 -8.09 -15.67
CA VAL A 174 -8.19 -8.60 -15.18
C VAL A 174 -9.03 -7.48 -14.57
N THR A 175 -8.42 -6.69 -13.69
CA THR A 175 -9.11 -5.62 -12.94
C THR A 175 -8.37 -4.28 -13.00
N GLY A 176 -7.18 -4.22 -13.60
CA GLY A 176 -6.27 -3.09 -13.44
C GLY A 176 -5.46 -3.11 -12.14
N ALA A 177 -5.59 -4.19 -11.34
CA ALA A 177 -4.91 -4.45 -10.07
C ALA A 177 -4.88 -3.22 -9.16
N SER A 178 -6.03 -2.85 -8.61
CA SER A 178 -6.14 -1.65 -7.80
C SER A 178 -5.42 -1.82 -6.46
N MET A 179 -5.88 -2.81 -5.68
CA MET A 179 -5.56 -3.04 -4.27
C MET A 179 -5.79 -1.85 -3.33
N ASN A 180 -6.24 -0.70 -3.85
CA ASN A 180 -6.14 0.58 -3.17
C ASN A 180 -7.26 1.52 -3.64
N PRO A 181 -8.24 1.82 -2.77
CA PRO A 181 -9.36 2.69 -3.12
C PRO A 181 -8.91 4.09 -3.59
N ALA A 182 -7.84 4.66 -3.05
CA ALA A 182 -7.33 5.96 -3.49
C ALA A 182 -6.71 5.90 -4.90
N ARG A 183 -5.99 4.82 -5.23
CA ARG A 183 -5.41 4.58 -6.55
C ARG A 183 -6.49 4.47 -7.64
N SER A 184 -7.64 3.89 -7.33
CA SER A 184 -8.79 3.86 -8.26
C SER A 184 -9.58 5.16 -8.26
N PHE A 185 -9.71 5.83 -7.13
CA PHE A 185 -10.45 7.09 -7.00
C PHE A 185 -9.87 8.24 -7.81
N GLY A 186 -8.56 8.48 -7.71
CA GLY A 186 -7.89 9.61 -8.37
C GLY A 186 -8.16 9.71 -9.89
N PRO A 187 -7.85 8.67 -10.68
CA PRO A 187 -8.13 8.68 -12.11
C PRO A 187 -9.63 8.59 -12.43
N ALA A 188 -10.46 7.92 -11.62
CA ALA A 188 -11.92 7.92 -11.80
C ALA A 188 -12.52 9.32 -11.68
N LEU A 189 -12.09 10.09 -10.68
CA LEU A 189 -12.50 11.48 -10.49
C LEU A 189 -12.11 12.35 -11.67
N ALA A 190 -10.87 12.22 -12.15
CA ALA A 190 -10.36 13.05 -13.24
C ALA A 190 -10.99 12.68 -14.60
N SER A 191 -11.16 11.39 -14.86
CA SER A 191 -11.71 10.88 -16.14
C SER A 191 -13.23 10.91 -16.21
N GLY A 192 -13.92 10.96 -15.07
CA GLY A 192 -15.36 10.69 -14.98
C GLY A 192 -15.73 9.20 -15.06
N GLN A 193 -14.74 8.30 -15.11
CA GLN A 193 -14.97 6.85 -15.20
C GLN A 193 -15.24 6.24 -13.82
N TRP A 194 -16.52 6.09 -13.48
CA TRP A 194 -16.99 5.52 -12.21
C TRP A 194 -17.56 4.11 -12.34
N GLN A 195 -17.52 3.53 -13.54
CA GLN A 195 -18.06 2.19 -13.80
C GLN A 195 -17.44 1.18 -12.83
N ASP A 196 -18.31 0.45 -12.13
CA ASP A 196 -17.95 -0.64 -11.21
C ASP A 196 -16.95 -0.24 -10.11
N TRP A 197 -16.82 1.08 -9.83
CA TRP A 197 -15.81 1.60 -8.91
C TRP A 197 -15.93 1.01 -7.49
N TRP A 198 -17.15 0.63 -7.08
CA TRP A 198 -17.41 -0.01 -5.79
C TRP A 198 -16.61 -1.31 -5.60
N VAL A 199 -16.24 -2.02 -6.66
CA VAL A 199 -15.39 -3.23 -6.60
C VAL A 199 -14.01 -2.88 -6.01
N TYR A 200 -13.47 -1.74 -6.39
CA TYR A 200 -12.17 -1.21 -5.94
C TYR A 200 -12.24 -0.51 -4.58
N LEU A 201 -13.43 -0.41 -3.99
CA LEU A 201 -13.61 -0.06 -2.59
C LEU A 201 -13.81 -1.31 -1.74
N ALA A 202 -14.80 -2.13 -2.07
CA ALA A 202 -15.19 -3.30 -1.30
C ALA A 202 -14.11 -4.39 -1.33
N GLY A 203 -13.59 -4.73 -2.51
CA GLY A 203 -12.58 -5.75 -2.70
C GLY A 203 -11.33 -5.47 -1.87
N PRO A 204 -10.69 -4.29 -2.01
CA PRO A 204 -9.53 -3.94 -1.22
C PRO A 204 -9.78 -3.89 0.28
N VAL A 205 -10.90 -3.33 0.76
CA VAL A 205 -11.19 -3.28 2.20
C VAL A 205 -11.36 -4.69 2.78
N ILE A 206 -12.12 -5.57 2.11
CA ILE A 206 -12.30 -6.95 2.53
C ILE A 206 -10.96 -7.69 2.50
N GLY A 207 -10.22 -7.59 1.40
CA GLY A 207 -8.92 -8.22 1.23
C GLY A 207 -7.91 -7.78 2.29
N ALA A 208 -7.81 -6.48 2.57
CA ALA A 208 -6.90 -5.97 3.58
C ALA A 208 -7.25 -6.51 4.99
N VAL A 209 -8.52 -6.55 5.37
CA VAL A 209 -8.94 -7.14 6.65
C VAL A 209 -8.58 -8.63 6.71
N LEU A 210 -8.88 -9.40 5.65
CA LEU A 210 -8.58 -10.83 5.59
C LEU A 210 -7.08 -11.11 5.63
N GLY A 211 -6.28 -10.39 4.84
CA GLY A 211 -4.81 -10.51 4.83
C GLY A 211 -4.21 -10.17 6.19
N ALA A 212 -4.73 -9.15 6.86
CA ALA A 212 -4.26 -8.78 8.18
C ALA A 212 -4.60 -9.83 9.26
N LEU A 213 -5.82 -10.38 9.22
CA LEU A 213 -6.22 -11.48 10.11
C LEU A 213 -5.44 -12.76 9.83
N ALA A 214 -5.22 -13.11 8.57
CA ALA A 214 -4.44 -14.28 8.17
C ALA A 214 -3.01 -14.19 8.71
N TYR A 215 -2.36 -13.03 8.62
CA TYR A 215 -1.04 -12.85 9.21
C TYR A 215 -1.05 -13.01 10.73
N GLN A 216 -2.05 -12.43 11.42
CA GLN A 216 -2.17 -12.59 12.87
C GLN A 216 -2.41 -14.03 13.32
N LEU A 217 -3.12 -14.82 12.52
CA LEU A 217 -3.34 -16.23 12.77
C LEU A 217 -2.03 -17.03 12.63
N VAL A 218 -1.29 -16.79 11.54
CA VAL A 218 -0.04 -17.51 11.24
C VAL A 218 1.10 -17.14 12.19
N ARG A 219 1.20 -15.86 12.60
CA ARG A 219 2.31 -15.40 13.47
C ARG A 219 2.26 -15.95 14.89
N GLY A 220 1.07 -16.36 15.37
CA GLY A 220 0.83 -16.81 16.75
C GLY A 220 0.90 -15.71 17.83
N PRO A 221 0.69 -16.04 19.12
CA PRO A 221 0.86 -15.10 20.24
C PRO A 221 2.30 -14.59 20.34
N ALA A 222 2.48 -13.34 20.79
CA ALA A 222 3.81 -12.87 21.17
C ALA A 222 4.37 -13.75 22.30
N PRO A 223 5.68 -14.10 22.29
CA PRO A 223 6.31 -14.80 23.40
C PRO A 223 6.01 -14.07 24.70
N SER A 224 5.59 -14.81 25.73
CA SER A 224 5.36 -14.21 27.05
C SER A 224 6.66 -13.57 27.53
N SER A 225 6.58 -12.37 28.10
CA SER A 225 7.74 -11.60 28.60
C SER A 225 8.49 -12.26 29.78
N GLY A 226 8.25 -13.55 30.05
CA GLY A 226 8.91 -14.37 31.06
C GLY A 226 9.73 -15.55 30.52
N GLU A 227 9.65 -15.87 29.22
CA GLU A 227 10.52 -16.89 28.63
C GLU A 227 11.85 -16.26 28.22
N GLY A 228 12.72 -16.08 29.21
CA GLY A 228 14.12 -15.79 28.97
C GLY A 228 14.70 -16.84 28.02
N LEU A 229 15.31 -16.37 26.94
CA LEU A 229 16.13 -17.21 26.06
C LEU A 229 17.06 -18.09 26.91
N PRO A 230 16.92 -19.43 26.88
CA PRO A 230 17.88 -20.29 27.54
C PRO A 230 19.22 -20.13 26.80
N GLY A 231 20.17 -19.41 27.40
CA GLY A 231 21.55 -19.39 26.89
C GLY A 231 22.33 -18.08 26.91
N ARG A 232 21.89 -16.98 27.54
CA ARG A 232 22.82 -15.91 27.90
C ARG A 232 23.21 -16.02 29.37
N GLY A 233 24.19 -16.89 29.60
CA GLY A 233 24.86 -17.04 30.88
C GLY A 233 25.22 -15.69 31.48
N ALA A 234 24.93 -15.55 32.78
CA ALA A 234 25.38 -14.46 33.60
C ALA A 234 26.87 -14.22 33.37
N ARG A 235 27.24 -13.01 32.93
CA ARG A 235 28.64 -12.58 32.97
C ARG A 235 29.02 -12.50 34.45
N GLU A 236 29.92 -13.37 34.90
CA GLU A 236 30.58 -13.23 36.19
C GLU A 236 31.25 -11.83 36.30
N PRO A 237 31.20 -11.18 37.47
CA PRO A 237 31.95 -9.95 37.68
C PRO A 237 33.45 -10.26 37.62
N ARG A 238 34.18 -9.59 36.72
CA ARG A 238 35.66 -9.62 36.72
C ARG A 238 36.15 -9.15 38.07
N ARG A 239 36.84 -10.02 38.81
CA ARG A 239 37.65 -9.62 39.95
C ARG A 239 38.74 -8.68 39.45
N SER A 240 38.72 -7.46 39.95
CA SER A 240 39.85 -6.52 39.86
C SER A 240 41.03 -7.16 40.57
N ILE A 241 42.12 -7.40 39.82
CA ILE A 241 43.42 -7.69 40.41
C ILE A 241 44.12 -6.34 40.53
N ALA A 242 44.32 -5.93 41.77
CA ALA A 242 45.25 -4.86 42.12
C ALA A 242 46.65 -5.46 42.26
N THR A 243 47.59 -4.99 41.44
CA THR A 243 49.03 -4.79 41.72
C THR A 243 49.59 -3.91 40.63
#